data_AF-A0A417RG93-F1
#
_entry.id   AF-A0A417RG93-F1
#
_cell.length_a   1.000
_cell.length_b   1.000
_cell.length_c   1.000
_cell.angle_alpha   90.00
_cell.angle_beta   90.00
_cell.angle_gamma   90.00
#
_symmetry.space_group_name_H-M   'P 1'
#
loop_
_entity.id
_entity.type
_entity.pdbx_description
1 polymer ?
#
loop_
_entity_poly.entity_id
_entity_poly.type
_entity_poly.pdbx_seq_one_letter_code
_entity_poly.pdbx_strand_id
1 'polypeptide(L)'
;MLSEEKLSKIIGDIADNYEQEDLFTIESGHQLPNRDAVIHIIMGLRQIMFPGYFDKEHLERTIPEYFLGHNIIRIYDTLSEQIRFALIREAKSQANLTEINERTEEICEQFFSSFAHIQQLLLKDVQAAFDGDPAAKTKEEIIFCYPGLFAIFVYRMAHELYRLKVPFIPRIMSEYAHGHTGIDINPGAVIGEYFFIDHGTGIVIGETTEIGDHVKIYQGVTLGALSTRSGQLLRDVKRHPTIEDNVTIYSSASILGGETVIGKGSVIGGNAFITSSVAPGTRVSVSSPELTFTEKREKKPGDLFD
;
A
#
# COMPACT_ATOMS: atom_id res chain seq x y z
N MET A 1 0.43 -44.17 -3.57
CA MET A 1 -0.30 -43.63 -4.73
C MET A 1 -1.79 -43.71 -4.44
N LEU A 2 -2.56 -42.68 -4.82
CA LEU A 2 -4.03 -42.76 -4.81
C LEU A 2 -4.48 -43.87 -5.77
N SER A 3 -5.49 -44.65 -5.41
CA SER A 3 -6.13 -45.55 -6.37
C SER A 3 -6.88 -44.73 -7.42
N GLU A 4 -7.01 -45.28 -8.61
CA GLU A 4 -7.70 -44.62 -9.74
C GLU A 4 -9.13 -44.21 -9.38
N GLU A 5 -9.87 -45.09 -8.67
CA GLU A 5 -11.22 -44.80 -8.18
C GLU A 5 -11.25 -43.62 -7.19
N LYS A 6 -10.29 -43.53 -6.27
CA LYS A 6 -10.21 -42.43 -5.31
C LYS A 6 -9.82 -41.12 -5.99
N LEU A 7 -8.89 -41.17 -6.96
CA LEU A 7 -8.48 -40.00 -7.73
C LEU A 7 -9.65 -39.46 -8.57
N SER A 8 -10.37 -40.34 -9.27
CA SER A 8 -11.53 -39.97 -10.08
C SER A 8 -12.62 -39.32 -9.22
N LYS A 9 -12.88 -39.85 -8.02
CA LYS A 9 -13.81 -39.24 -7.09
C LYS A 9 -13.38 -37.83 -6.64
N ILE A 10 -12.12 -37.66 -6.24
CA ILE A 10 -11.58 -36.35 -5.84
C ILE A 10 -11.69 -35.34 -6.98
N ILE A 11 -11.39 -35.76 -8.22
CA ILE A 11 -11.51 -34.90 -9.40
C ILE A 11 -12.97 -34.50 -9.62
N GLY A 12 -13.91 -35.45 -9.54
CA GLY A 12 -15.34 -35.19 -9.67
C GLY A 12 -15.83 -34.19 -8.61
N ASP A 13 -15.55 -34.46 -7.34
CA ASP A 13 -15.97 -33.60 -6.21
C ASP A 13 -15.42 -32.16 -6.35
N ILE A 14 -14.21 -31.98 -6.90
CA ILE A 14 -13.63 -30.65 -7.16
C ILE A 14 -14.21 -30.00 -8.42
N ALA A 15 -14.40 -30.76 -9.50
CA ALA A 15 -14.98 -30.25 -10.73
C ALA A 15 -16.42 -29.76 -10.50
N ASP A 16 -17.19 -30.46 -9.68
CA ASP A 16 -18.53 -30.04 -9.26
C ASP A 16 -18.49 -28.67 -8.57
N ASN A 17 -17.48 -28.40 -7.74
CA ASN A 17 -17.31 -27.07 -7.13
C ASN A 17 -16.98 -26.00 -8.17
N TYR A 18 -16.20 -26.31 -9.20
CA TYR A 18 -15.86 -25.36 -10.26
C TYR A 18 -17.06 -24.99 -11.12
N GLU A 19 -17.95 -25.95 -11.38
CA GLU A 19 -19.19 -25.72 -12.15
C GLU A 19 -20.25 -24.95 -11.34
N GLN A 20 -20.27 -25.13 -10.02
CA GLN A 20 -21.28 -24.51 -9.13
C GLN A 20 -20.93 -23.09 -8.67
N GLU A 21 -19.69 -22.66 -8.84
CA GLU A 21 -19.20 -21.38 -8.32
C GLU A 21 -18.75 -20.43 -9.44
N ASP A 22 -19.48 -19.32 -9.60
CA ASP A 22 -19.23 -18.30 -10.62
C ASP A 22 -17.83 -17.67 -10.52
N LEU A 23 -17.20 -17.71 -9.34
CA LEU A 23 -15.83 -17.21 -9.14
C LEU A 23 -14.78 -17.94 -9.98
N PHE A 24 -15.00 -19.24 -10.26
CA PHE A 24 -14.07 -20.06 -11.04
C PHE A 24 -14.38 -20.05 -12.54
N THR A 25 -15.51 -19.47 -12.93
CA THR A 25 -15.90 -19.35 -14.34
C THR A 25 -15.30 -18.08 -14.94
N ILE A 26 -14.29 -18.26 -15.79
CA ILE A 26 -13.75 -17.19 -16.64
C ILE A 26 -14.34 -17.36 -18.03
N GLU A 27 -15.10 -16.38 -18.51
CA GLU A 27 -15.64 -16.40 -19.87
C GLU A 27 -14.51 -16.57 -20.91
N SER A 28 -14.74 -17.42 -21.90
CA SER A 28 -13.77 -17.69 -22.96
C SER A 28 -13.29 -16.38 -23.61
N GLY A 29 -11.97 -16.16 -23.62
CA GLY A 29 -11.35 -14.95 -24.16
C GLY A 29 -11.16 -13.79 -23.17
N HIS A 30 -11.65 -13.90 -21.93
CA HIS A 30 -11.37 -12.94 -20.86
C HIS A 30 -10.15 -13.38 -20.06
N GLN A 31 -9.30 -12.41 -19.68
CA GLN A 31 -8.15 -12.64 -18.79
C GLN A 31 -8.23 -11.70 -17.59
N LEU A 32 -7.78 -12.18 -16.43
CA LEU A 32 -7.55 -11.33 -15.27
C LEU A 32 -6.17 -10.68 -15.39
N PRO A 33 -5.97 -9.48 -14.80
CA PRO A 33 -4.65 -8.91 -14.66
C PRO A 33 -3.68 -9.91 -14.01
N ASN A 34 -2.50 -10.06 -14.60
CA ASN A 34 -1.45 -10.93 -14.13
C ASN A 34 -0.65 -10.23 -13.02
N ARG A 35 -0.64 -10.82 -11.83
CA ARG A 35 0.06 -10.27 -10.66
C ARG A 35 1.56 -10.08 -10.88
N ASP A 36 2.23 -11.04 -11.53
CA ASP A 36 3.67 -10.96 -11.78
C ASP A 36 4.01 -9.87 -12.81
N ALA A 37 3.16 -9.66 -13.81
CA ALA A 37 3.28 -8.55 -14.75
C ALA A 37 3.17 -7.19 -14.03
N VAL A 38 2.20 -7.04 -13.11
CA VAL A 38 2.06 -5.83 -12.29
C VAL A 38 3.29 -5.61 -11.39
N ILE A 39 3.86 -6.67 -10.83
CA ILE A 39 5.10 -6.58 -10.04
C ILE A 39 6.28 -6.11 -10.91
N HIS A 40 6.44 -6.66 -12.11
CA HIS A 40 7.47 -6.20 -13.05
C HIS A 40 7.29 -4.73 -13.45
N ILE A 41 6.05 -4.27 -13.62
CA ILE A 41 5.73 -2.85 -13.84
C ILE A 41 6.24 -2.02 -12.65
N ILE A 42 5.94 -2.38 -11.40
CA ILE A 42 6.42 -1.68 -10.20
C ILE A 42 7.95 -1.57 -10.21
N MET A 43 8.65 -2.66 -10.54
CA MET A 43 10.12 -2.66 -10.60
C MET A 43 10.65 -1.72 -11.69
N GLY A 44 10.03 -1.69 -12.87
CA GLY A 44 10.38 -0.75 -13.94
C GLY A 44 10.10 0.71 -13.56
N LEU A 45 8.95 0.98 -12.93
CA LEU A 45 8.60 2.32 -12.44
C LEU A 45 9.60 2.81 -11.40
N ARG A 46 10.10 1.92 -10.53
CA ARG A 46 11.11 2.26 -9.53
C ARG A 46 12.42 2.72 -10.18
N GLN A 47 12.81 2.13 -11.30
CA GLN A 47 13.99 2.53 -12.08
C GLN A 47 13.81 3.89 -12.75
N ILE A 48 12.60 4.22 -13.20
CA ILE A 48 12.28 5.54 -13.76
C ILE A 48 12.28 6.62 -12.67
N MET A 49 11.67 6.34 -11.51
CA MET A 49 11.56 7.32 -10.42
C MET A 49 12.89 7.59 -9.74
N PHE A 50 13.74 6.55 -9.60
CA PHE A 50 15.06 6.63 -8.96
C PHE A 50 16.14 6.03 -9.88
N PRO A 51 16.50 6.74 -10.97
CA PRO A 51 17.50 6.26 -11.93
C PRO A 51 18.86 6.08 -11.24
N GLY A 52 19.55 4.96 -11.49
CA GLY A 52 20.90 4.67 -10.98
C GLY A 52 20.95 3.88 -9.67
N TYR A 53 19.80 3.67 -9.02
CA TYR A 53 19.72 2.94 -7.75
C TYR A 53 19.31 1.48 -7.92
N PHE A 54 18.57 1.15 -8.99
CA PHE A 54 17.90 -0.14 -9.18
C PHE A 54 18.08 -0.73 -10.58
N ASP A 55 18.87 -0.09 -11.43
CA ASP A 55 19.26 -0.57 -12.74
C ASP A 55 20.50 -1.47 -12.64
N LYS A 56 20.61 -2.40 -13.60
CA LYS A 56 21.82 -3.23 -13.76
C LYS A 56 22.88 -2.57 -14.63
N GLU A 57 22.48 -1.57 -15.41
CA GLU A 57 23.34 -0.82 -16.32
C GLU A 57 23.68 0.50 -15.64
N HIS A 58 24.95 0.71 -15.31
CA HIS A 58 25.41 1.98 -14.75
C HIS A 58 25.05 3.12 -15.72
N LEU A 59 24.23 4.07 -15.26
CA LEU A 59 23.80 5.28 -16.00
C LEU A 59 24.93 6.13 -16.58
N GLU A 60 26.18 5.85 -16.23
CA GLU A 60 27.39 6.50 -16.73
C GLU A 60 27.52 6.51 -18.28
N ARG A 61 26.61 5.85 -19.03
CA ARG A 61 26.70 5.71 -20.49
C ARG A 61 25.43 6.05 -21.28
N THR A 62 24.33 6.50 -20.65
CA THR A 62 23.05 6.71 -21.35
C THR A 62 22.60 8.17 -21.30
N ILE A 63 22.23 8.71 -22.46
CA ILE A 63 21.53 10.00 -22.57
C ILE A 63 20.16 9.86 -21.87
N PRO A 64 19.81 10.68 -20.87
CA PRO A 64 18.61 10.50 -20.03
C PRO A 64 17.31 10.28 -20.81
N GLU A 65 17.13 10.99 -21.92
CA GLU A 65 15.95 10.90 -22.79
C GLU A 65 15.81 9.51 -23.42
N TYR A 66 16.92 8.88 -23.82
CA TYR A 66 16.89 7.52 -24.36
C TYR A 66 16.57 6.48 -23.29
N PHE A 67 17.13 6.64 -22.09
CA PHE A 67 16.84 5.77 -20.95
C PHE A 67 15.34 5.84 -20.58
N LEU A 68 14.81 7.05 -20.45
CA LEU A 68 13.41 7.28 -20.11
C LEU A 68 12.50 6.75 -21.22
N GLY A 69 12.76 7.09 -22.48
CA GLY A 69 11.96 6.63 -23.62
C GLY A 69 11.91 5.11 -23.71
N HIS A 70 13.06 4.43 -23.58
CA HIS A 70 13.12 2.96 -23.63
C HIS A 70 12.32 2.31 -22.49
N ASN A 71 12.48 2.79 -21.26
CA ASN A 71 11.78 2.21 -20.11
C ASN A 71 10.28 2.51 -20.12
N ILE A 72 9.87 3.72 -20.54
CA ILE A 72 8.45 4.06 -20.68
C ILE A 72 7.77 3.15 -21.69
N ILE A 73 8.34 2.97 -22.89
CA ILE A 73 7.76 2.10 -23.92
C ILE A 73 7.61 0.67 -23.40
N ARG A 74 8.66 0.12 -22.77
CA ARG A 74 8.63 -1.24 -22.21
C ARG A 74 7.54 -1.43 -21.16
N ILE A 75 7.35 -0.43 -20.28
CA ILE A 75 6.32 -0.48 -19.24
C ILE A 75 4.93 -0.26 -19.85
N TYR A 76 4.80 0.65 -20.82
CA TYR A 76 3.55 0.98 -21.49
C TYR A 76 2.88 -0.26 -22.08
N ASP A 77 3.61 -1.07 -22.84
CA ASP A 77 3.04 -2.25 -23.51
C ASP A 77 2.43 -3.22 -22.50
N THR A 78 3.16 -3.47 -21.40
CA THR A 78 2.70 -4.39 -20.35
C THR A 78 1.54 -3.79 -19.56
N LEU A 79 1.63 -2.51 -19.18
CA LEU A 79 0.61 -1.82 -18.38
C LEU A 79 -0.70 -1.68 -19.14
N SER A 80 -0.65 -1.27 -20.40
CA SER A 80 -1.81 -1.15 -21.29
C SER A 80 -2.57 -2.46 -21.40
N GLU A 81 -1.85 -3.56 -21.61
CA GLU A 81 -2.46 -4.90 -21.63
C GLU A 81 -3.16 -5.24 -20.31
N GLN A 82 -2.50 -5.01 -19.17
CA GLN A 82 -3.08 -5.31 -17.87
C GLN A 82 -4.31 -4.45 -17.57
N ILE A 83 -4.29 -3.15 -17.91
CA ILE A 83 -5.44 -2.25 -17.75
C ILE A 83 -6.61 -2.72 -18.60
N ARG A 84 -6.36 -3.09 -19.87
CA ARG A 84 -7.38 -3.63 -20.76
C ARG A 84 -8.05 -4.88 -20.17
N PHE A 85 -7.26 -5.82 -19.65
CA PHE A 85 -7.80 -7.00 -18.96
C PHE A 85 -8.64 -6.64 -17.74
N ALA A 86 -8.19 -5.66 -16.96
CA ALA A 86 -8.91 -5.16 -15.79
C ALA A 86 -10.28 -4.57 -16.18
N LEU A 87 -10.32 -3.72 -17.21
CA LEU A 87 -11.54 -3.06 -17.71
C LEU A 87 -12.52 -4.06 -18.35
N ILE A 88 -12.02 -4.99 -19.16
CA ILE A 88 -12.83 -6.08 -19.73
C ILE A 88 -13.50 -6.88 -18.61
N ARG A 89 -12.76 -7.21 -17.55
CA ARG A 89 -13.31 -7.96 -16.42
C ARG A 89 -14.37 -7.16 -15.65
N GLU A 90 -14.20 -5.86 -15.50
CA GLU A 90 -15.17 -4.99 -14.82
C GLU A 90 -16.46 -4.85 -15.64
N ALA A 91 -16.34 -4.68 -16.96
CA ALA A 91 -17.48 -4.54 -17.86
C ALA A 91 -18.27 -5.85 -18.07
N LYS A 92 -17.66 -7.03 -17.82
CA LYS A 92 -18.27 -8.35 -18.01
C LYS A 92 -18.94 -8.46 -19.40
N SER A 93 -20.17 -8.97 -19.47
CA SER A 93 -20.95 -9.13 -20.70
C SER A 93 -21.32 -7.83 -21.42
N GLN A 94 -21.01 -6.66 -20.87
CA GLN A 94 -21.27 -5.34 -21.48
C GLN A 94 -20.03 -4.74 -22.16
N ALA A 95 -18.92 -5.48 -22.25
CA ALA A 95 -17.66 -4.99 -22.79
C ALA A 95 -17.76 -4.58 -24.28
N ASN A 96 -17.67 -3.27 -24.56
CA ASN A 96 -17.37 -2.76 -25.89
C ASN A 96 -15.84 -2.63 -26.03
N LEU A 97 -15.22 -3.51 -26.84
CA LEU A 97 -13.76 -3.55 -26.97
C LEU A 97 -13.16 -2.27 -27.56
N THR A 98 -13.89 -1.56 -28.41
CA THR A 98 -13.40 -0.29 -28.98
C THR A 98 -13.31 0.78 -27.89
N GLU A 99 -14.38 0.96 -27.11
CA GLU A 99 -14.41 1.92 -25.98
C GLU A 99 -13.37 1.55 -24.91
N ILE A 100 -13.18 0.26 -24.63
CA ILE A 100 -12.17 -0.19 -23.67
C ILE A 100 -10.76 0.14 -24.16
N ASN A 101 -10.46 -0.04 -25.44
CA ASN A 101 -9.13 0.28 -25.98
C ASN A 101 -8.87 1.79 -25.92
N GLU A 102 -9.83 2.61 -26.33
CA GLU A 102 -9.74 4.09 -26.22
C GLU A 102 -9.54 4.50 -24.75
N ARG A 103 -10.33 3.92 -23.83
CA ARG A 103 -10.20 4.19 -22.40
C ARG A 103 -8.84 3.76 -21.84
N THR A 104 -8.29 2.63 -22.32
CA THR A 104 -6.98 2.14 -21.90
C THR A 104 -5.87 3.11 -22.33
N GLU A 105 -5.92 3.59 -23.56
CA GLU A 105 -4.97 4.58 -24.09
C GLU A 105 -5.03 5.89 -23.29
N GLU A 106 -6.23 6.41 -23.03
CA GLU A 106 -6.44 7.60 -22.18
C GLU A 106 -5.84 7.45 -20.78
N ILE A 107 -6.05 6.30 -20.14
CA ILE A 107 -5.54 6.02 -18.80
C ILE A 107 -4.01 5.98 -18.83
N CYS A 108 -3.42 5.28 -19.80
CA CYS A 108 -1.97 5.22 -19.95
C CYS A 108 -1.39 6.62 -20.17
N GLU A 109 -1.94 7.41 -21.09
CA GLU A 109 -1.48 8.78 -21.36
C GLU A 109 -1.49 9.65 -20.09
N GLN A 110 -2.60 9.63 -19.34
CA GLN A 110 -2.72 10.39 -18.09
C GLN A 110 -1.74 9.91 -17.02
N PHE A 111 -1.59 8.58 -16.89
CA PHE A 111 -0.67 7.98 -15.93
C PHE A 111 0.78 8.37 -16.22
N PHE A 112 1.26 8.20 -17.45
CA PHE A 112 2.63 8.58 -17.81
C PHE A 112 2.86 10.09 -17.75
N SER A 113 1.85 10.91 -18.05
CA SER A 113 1.91 12.37 -17.91
C SER A 113 2.07 12.83 -16.45
N SER A 114 1.62 12.02 -15.49
CA SER A 114 1.74 12.33 -14.06
C SER A 114 3.16 12.09 -13.48
N PHE A 115 4.06 11.42 -14.21
CA PHE A 115 5.33 10.94 -13.67
C PHE A 115 6.23 12.04 -13.12
N ALA A 116 6.30 13.18 -13.81
CA ALA A 116 7.10 14.32 -13.34
C ALA A 116 6.59 14.82 -11.98
N HIS A 117 5.27 14.89 -11.79
CA HIS A 117 4.68 15.30 -10.53
C HIS A 117 4.93 14.27 -9.42
N ILE A 118 4.71 12.98 -9.69
CA ILE A 118 4.96 11.91 -8.71
C ILE A 118 6.43 11.90 -8.30
N GLN A 119 7.37 12.05 -9.23
CA GLN A 119 8.79 12.09 -8.92
C GLN A 119 9.12 13.26 -7.97
N GLN A 120 8.51 14.44 -8.16
CA GLN A 120 8.69 15.56 -7.23
C GLN A 120 8.14 15.24 -5.83
N LEU A 121 6.99 14.57 -5.73
CA LEU A 121 6.45 14.12 -4.44
C LEU A 121 7.41 13.16 -3.74
N LEU A 122 7.93 12.17 -4.47
CA LEU A 122 8.87 11.19 -3.92
C LEU A 122 10.18 11.82 -3.43
N LEU A 123 10.69 12.84 -4.13
CA LEU A 123 11.86 13.58 -3.67
C LEU A 123 11.59 14.35 -2.38
N LYS A 124 10.37 14.87 -2.19
CA LYS A 124 9.94 15.49 -0.92
C LYS A 124 9.81 14.45 0.20
N ASP A 125 9.32 13.25 -0.11
CA ASP A 125 9.26 12.16 0.88
C ASP A 125 10.65 11.66 1.29
N VAL A 126 11.60 11.59 0.34
CA VAL A 126 13.02 11.31 0.66
C VAL A 126 13.58 12.38 1.59
N GLN A 127 13.27 13.66 1.34
CA GLN A 127 13.68 14.76 2.22
C GLN A 127 13.05 14.62 3.62
N ALA A 128 11.75 14.31 3.70
CA ALA A 128 11.04 14.11 4.96
C ALA A 128 11.60 12.94 5.77
N ALA A 129 11.99 11.84 5.11
CA ALA A 129 12.67 10.72 5.76
C ALA A 129 14.04 11.13 6.30
N PHE A 130 14.82 11.90 5.53
CA PHE A 130 16.15 12.36 5.94
C PHE A 130 16.08 13.33 7.14
N ASP A 131 15.15 14.28 7.11
CA ASP A 131 14.94 15.20 8.23
C ASP A 131 14.27 14.48 9.42
N GLY A 132 13.55 13.41 9.15
CA GLY A 132 12.71 12.70 10.08
C GLY A 132 13.43 11.65 10.92
N ASP A 133 14.53 11.08 10.41
CA ASP A 133 15.36 10.07 11.07
C ASP A 133 16.79 10.59 11.31
N PRO A 134 17.14 10.95 12.57
CA PRO A 134 18.50 11.36 12.92
C PRO A 134 19.59 10.31 12.66
N ALA A 135 19.22 9.04 12.49
CA ALA A 135 20.16 7.96 12.18
C ALA A 135 20.48 7.84 10.67
N ALA A 136 19.67 8.46 9.80
CA ALA A 136 19.90 8.45 8.37
C ALA A 136 21.19 9.19 8.02
N LYS A 137 22.15 8.48 7.41
CA LYS A 137 23.44 9.07 7.05
C LYS A 137 23.36 9.89 5.77
N THR A 138 22.60 9.40 4.79
CA THR A 138 22.46 10.04 3.48
C THR A 138 21.09 9.74 2.87
N LYS A 139 20.70 10.54 1.86
CA LYS A 139 19.45 10.32 1.11
C LYS A 139 19.53 9.07 0.23
N GLU A 140 20.72 8.72 -0.24
CA GLU A 140 20.99 7.52 -1.02
C GLU A 140 20.64 6.26 -0.21
N GLU A 141 21.00 6.23 1.08
CA GLU A 141 20.65 5.12 1.99
C GLU A 141 19.12 4.96 2.08
N ILE A 142 18.40 6.08 2.20
CA ILE A 142 16.93 6.11 2.24
C ILE A 142 16.34 5.56 0.94
N ILE A 143 16.79 6.06 -0.21
CA ILE A 143 16.33 5.59 -1.52
C ILE A 143 16.56 4.08 -1.64
N PHE A 144 17.75 3.61 -1.26
CA PHE A 144 18.19 2.25 -1.49
C PHE A 144 17.43 1.22 -0.65
N CYS A 145 17.24 1.47 0.65
CA CYS A 145 16.78 0.42 1.58
C CYS A 145 15.69 0.80 2.59
N TYR A 146 15.14 2.03 2.60
CA TYR A 146 14.10 2.35 3.59
C TYR A 146 12.75 1.76 3.17
N PRO A 147 12.13 0.88 4.00
CA PRO A 147 10.87 0.21 3.63
C PRO A 147 9.71 1.20 3.55
N GLY A 148 9.71 2.24 4.39
CA GLY A 148 8.72 3.32 4.36
C GLY A 148 8.67 4.02 2.99
N LEU A 149 9.83 4.39 2.44
CA LEU A 149 9.89 5.02 1.12
C LEU A 149 9.42 4.08 0.03
N PHE A 150 9.78 2.80 0.08
CA PHE A 150 9.31 1.83 -0.92
C PHE A 150 7.77 1.69 -0.91
N ALA A 151 7.15 1.62 0.28
CA ALA A 151 5.70 1.56 0.38
C ALA A 151 5.02 2.84 -0.13
N ILE A 152 5.57 4.03 0.19
CA ILE A 152 5.08 5.32 -0.30
C ILE A 152 5.19 5.41 -1.82
N PHE A 153 6.32 4.98 -2.40
CA PHE A 153 6.52 4.90 -3.84
C PHE A 153 5.42 4.09 -4.51
N VAL A 154 5.20 2.85 -4.06
CA VAL A 154 4.18 1.98 -4.65
C VAL A 154 2.78 2.57 -4.47
N TYR A 155 2.49 3.12 -3.29
CA TYR A 155 1.22 3.81 -3.02
C TYR A 155 0.97 4.96 -3.99
N ARG A 156 1.94 5.88 -4.20
CA ARG A 156 1.72 7.04 -5.08
C ARG A 156 1.44 6.63 -6.52
N MET A 157 2.12 5.59 -7.03
CA MET A 157 1.84 5.03 -8.36
C MET A 157 0.46 4.36 -8.40
N ALA A 158 0.11 3.58 -7.39
CA ALA A 158 -1.19 2.91 -7.29
C ALA A 158 -2.35 3.90 -7.14
N HIS A 159 -2.15 4.98 -6.41
CA HIS A 159 -3.14 6.03 -6.16
C HIS A 159 -3.53 6.73 -7.47
N GLU A 160 -2.58 7.05 -8.35
CA GLU A 160 -2.91 7.62 -9.66
C GLU A 160 -3.77 6.69 -10.51
N LEU A 161 -3.44 5.39 -10.57
CA LEU A 161 -4.29 4.41 -11.27
C LEU A 161 -5.68 4.25 -10.60
N TYR A 162 -5.75 4.33 -9.27
CA TYR A 162 -7.02 4.34 -8.54
C TYR A 162 -7.88 5.57 -8.88
N ARG A 163 -7.28 6.76 -8.96
CA ARG A 163 -7.96 8.00 -9.37
C ARG A 163 -8.50 7.91 -10.80
N LEU A 164 -7.77 7.23 -11.68
CA LEU A 164 -8.18 6.94 -13.06
C LEU A 164 -9.23 5.82 -13.18
N LYS A 165 -9.68 5.26 -12.04
CA LYS A 165 -10.68 4.18 -11.94
C LYS A 165 -10.22 2.87 -12.57
N VAL A 166 -8.92 2.56 -12.50
CA VAL A 166 -8.41 1.25 -12.91
C VAL A 166 -8.77 0.21 -11.85
N PRO A 167 -9.53 -0.86 -12.20
CA PRO A 167 -9.87 -1.90 -11.26
C PRO A 167 -8.69 -2.85 -11.04
N PHE A 168 -8.69 -3.58 -9.90
CA PHE A 168 -7.70 -4.60 -9.50
C PHE A 168 -6.24 -4.10 -9.31
N ILE A 169 -5.63 -3.52 -10.33
CA ILE A 169 -4.19 -3.19 -10.41
C ILE A 169 -3.72 -2.34 -9.22
N PRO A 170 -4.38 -1.24 -8.83
CA PRO A 170 -3.94 -0.45 -7.67
C PRO A 170 -3.83 -1.28 -6.38
N ARG A 171 -4.77 -2.20 -6.16
CA ARG A 171 -4.76 -3.06 -4.97
C ARG A 171 -3.71 -4.16 -5.06
N ILE A 172 -3.47 -4.72 -6.25
CA ILE A 172 -2.35 -5.65 -6.46
C ILE A 172 -1.02 -4.97 -6.12
N MET A 173 -0.85 -3.72 -6.54
CA MET A 173 0.34 -2.93 -6.23
C MET A 173 0.50 -2.70 -4.73
N SER A 174 -0.54 -2.22 -4.04
CA SER A 174 -0.46 -1.96 -2.60
C SER A 174 -0.23 -3.25 -1.78
N GLU A 175 -0.86 -4.37 -2.14
CA GLU A 175 -0.63 -5.66 -1.46
C GLU A 175 0.76 -6.23 -1.73
N TYR A 176 1.37 -5.92 -2.88
CA TYR A 176 2.77 -6.25 -3.13
C TYR A 176 3.69 -5.47 -2.17
N ALA A 177 3.47 -4.16 -2.01
CA ALA A 177 4.23 -3.35 -1.05
C ALA A 177 4.02 -3.84 0.40
N HIS A 178 2.77 -4.15 0.77
CA HIS A 178 2.43 -4.73 2.07
C HIS A 178 3.21 -6.03 2.31
N GLY A 179 3.19 -6.98 1.37
CA GLY A 179 3.93 -8.24 1.52
C GLY A 179 5.45 -8.06 1.66
N HIS A 180 6.03 -6.98 1.14
CA HIS A 180 7.47 -6.71 1.21
C HIS A 180 7.90 -5.91 2.45
N THR A 181 6.99 -5.11 3.03
CA THR A 181 7.34 -4.12 4.05
C THR A 181 6.55 -4.25 5.35
N GLY A 182 5.42 -4.96 5.33
CA GLY A 182 4.45 -4.95 6.43
C GLY A 182 3.64 -3.64 6.53
N ILE A 183 3.70 -2.76 5.53
CA ILE A 183 2.96 -1.48 5.49
C ILE A 183 1.77 -1.64 4.53
N ASP A 184 0.55 -1.61 5.05
CA ASP A 184 -0.69 -1.70 4.26
C ASP A 184 -1.28 -0.30 4.03
N ILE A 185 -1.12 0.25 2.83
CA ILE A 185 -1.73 1.52 2.44
C ILE A 185 -2.76 1.24 1.35
N ASN A 186 -4.02 1.50 1.64
CA ASN A 186 -5.06 1.38 0.63
C ASN A 186 -4.84 2.43 -0.48
N PRO A 187 -4.92 2.06 -1.78
CA PRO A 187 -4.66 2.98 -2.88
C PRO A 187 -5.66 4.14 -2.96
N GLY A 188 -6.82 4.05 -2.30
CA GLY A 188 -7.78 5.15 -2.24
C GLY A 188 -7.45 6.23 -1.21
N ALA A 189 -6.53 5.97 -0.26
CA ALA A 189 -6.12 6.97 0.73
C ALA A 189 -5.55 8.20 0.01
N VAL A 190 -5.71 9.39 0.60
CA VAL A 190 -5.16 10.65 0.08
C VAL A 190 -4.04 11.09 1.02
N ILE A 191 -2.82 11.20 0.50
CA ILE A 191 -1.63 11.54 1.29
C ILE A 191 -0.87 12.70 0.66
N GLY A 192 -0.68 13.75 1.45
CA GLY A 192 0.06 14.96 1.11
C GLY A 192 1.55 14.76 0.88
N GLU A 193 2.27 15.88 0.89
CA GLU A 193 3.71 15.95 0.63
C GLU A 193 4.53 15.75 1.91
N TYR A 194 5.81 15.45 1.74
CA TYR A 194 6.74 15.26 2.87
C TYR A 194 6.25 14.20 3.86
N PHE A 195 5.68 13.11 3.35
CA PHE A 195 5.18 12.03 4.18
C PHE A 195 6.31 11.08 4.55
N PHE A 196 6.40 10.71 5.82
CA PHE A 196 7.45 9.82 6.31
C PHE A 196 6.88 8.68 7.17
N ILE A 197 7.24 7.46 6.79
CA ILE A 197 7.01 6.25 7.56
C ILE A 197 8.36 5.74 8.09
N ASP A 198 8.50 5.71 9.41
CA ASP A 198 9.67 5.15 10.08
C ASP A 198 9.39 3.73 10.58
N HIS A 199 10.32 2.81 10.33
CA HIS A 199 10.25 1.36 10.55
C HIS A 199 9.12 0.63 9.81
N GLY A 200 7.87 1.07 9.99
CA GLY A 200 6.73 0.77 9.13
C GLY A 200 5.94 -0.49 9.43
N THR A 201 6.56 -1.57 9.91
CA THR A 201 5.87 -2.87 10.07
C THR A 201 4.59 -2.76 10.90
N GLY A 202 3.47 -3.27 10.35
CA GLY A 202 2.16 -3.27 10.99
C GLY A 202 1.35 -1.99 10.82
N ILE A 203 1.80 -1.05 9.99
CA ILE A 203 0.98 0.12 9.63
C ILE A 203 -0.20 -0.31 8.75
N VAL A 204 -1.38 0.24 9.04
CA VAL A 204 -2.59 0.10 8.22
C VAL A 204 -3.21 1.46 7.98
N ILE A 205 -3.38 1.87 6.71
CA ILE A 205 -4.01 3.12 6.29
C ILE A 205 -5.20 2.80 5.38
N GLY A 206 -6.41 3.07 5.86
CA GLY A 206 -7.63 2.70 5.16
C GLY A 206 -8.02 3.62 4.00
N GLU A 207 -8.92 3.13 3.14
CA GLU A 207 -9.28 3.72 1.84
C GLU A 207 -9.68 5.20 1.87
N THR A 208 -10.41 5.64 2.89
CA THR A 208 -10.91 7.01 2.96
C THR A 208 -10.10 7.86 3.94
N THR A 209 -8.88 7.44 4.27
CA THR A 209 -7.98 8.23 5.11
C THR A 209 -7.47 9.42 4.31
N GLU A 210 -7.45 10.58 4.95
CA GLU A 210 -6.85 11.80 4.40
C GLU A 210 -5.70 12.20 5.32
N ILE A 211 -4.52 12.41 4.74
CA ILE A 211 -3.29 12.77 5.46
C ILE A 211 -2.73 14.03 4.80
N GLY A 212 -2.53 15.08 5.59
CA GLY A 212 -1.94 16.35 5.17
C GLY A 212 -0.42 16.28 5.01
N ASP A 213 0.21 17.44 4.93
CA ASP A 213 1.64 17.54 4.64
C ASP A 213 2.50 17.36 5.89
N HIS A 214 3.75 16.90 5.72
CA HIS A 214 4.71 16.74 6.82
C HIS A 214 4.26 15.80 7.95
N VAL A 215 3.42 14.80 7.63
CA VAL A 215 2.99 13.80 8.60
C VAL A 215 4.04 12.71 8.75
N LYS A 216 4.31 12.33 10.01
CA LYS A 216 5.22 11.24 10.38
C LYS A 216 4.47 10.12 11.09
N ILE A 217 4.67 8.88 10.63
CA ILE A 217 4.03 7.69 11.20
C ILE A 217 5.07 6.63 11.55
N TYR A 218 4.95 6.04 12.74
CA TYR A 218 5.78 4.94 13.22
C TYR A 218 5.10 3.57 13.05
N GLN A 219 5.84 2.49 13.29
CA GLN A 219 5.38 1.11 13.17
C GLN A 219 4.08 0.81 13.93
N GLY A 220 3.25 -0.11 13.41
CA GLY A 220 2.04 -0.58 14.07
C GLY A 220 0.86 0.41 14.10
N VAL A 221 0.99 1.60 13.52
CA VAL A 221 -0.09 2.59 13.53
C VAL A 221 -1.26 2.15 12.65
N THR A 222 -2.48 2.26 13.17
CA THR A 222 -3.71 1.98 12.44
C THR A 222 -4.53 3.25 12.24
N LEU A 223 -4.76 3.65 10.99
CA LEU A 223 -5.72 4.67 10.57
C LEU A 223 -6.93 3.96 9.97
N GLY A 224 -7.84 3.57 10.85
CA GLY A 224 -8.88 2.57 10.58
C GLY A 224 -10.31 3.10 10.68
N ALA A 225 -11.27 2.20 10.46
CA ALA A 225 -12.68 2.46 10.70
C ALA A 225 -13.13 1.90 12.05
N LEU A 226 -14.13 2.53 12.67
CA LEU A 226 -14.88 1.91 13.77
C LEU A 226 -15.68 0.72 13.21
N SER A 227 -15.89 -0.32 14.04
CA SER A 227 -16.52 -1.59 13.65
C SER A 227 -17.68 -1.41 12.66
N THR A 228 -17.46 -1.88 11.43
CA THR A 228 -18.38 -1.74 10.30
C THR A 228 -19.39 -2.89 10.29
N ARG A 229 -20.23 -3.02 11.34
CA ARG A 229 -21.35 -3.99 11.33
C ARG A 229 -22.27 -3.84 10.10
N SER A 230 -22.19 -2.70 9.40
CA SER A 230 -22.87 -2.40 8.15
C SER A 230 -22.17 -2.92 6.87
N GLY A 231 -20.99 -3.53 6.96
CA GLY A 231 -20.32 -4.22 5.85
C GLY A 231 -20.19 -3.39 4.57
N GLN A 232 -20.64 -3.93 3.45
CA GLN A 232 -20.62 -3.29 2.13
C GLN A 232 -21.45 -2.00 2.03
N LEU A 233 -22.37 -1.73 2.98
CA LEU A 233 -23.19 -0.51 2.99
C LEU A 233 -22.37 0.76 3.25
N LEU A 234 -21.11 0.63 3.66
CA LEU A 234 -20.18 1.75 3.85
C LEU A 234 -19.22 1.95 2.66
N ARG A 235 -19.46 1.25 1.54
CA ARG A 235 -18.74 1.51 0.29
C ARG A 235 -18.94 2.99 -0.10
N ASP A 236 -17.87 3.64 -0.51
CA ASP A 236 -17.85 5.04 -0.95
C ASP A 236 -18.22 6.09 0.12
N VAL A 237 -18.30 5.70 1.41
CA VAL A 237 -18.51 6.62 2.54
C VAL A 237 -17.20 6.82 3.32
N LYS A 238 -16.93 8.08 3.72
CA LYS A 238 -15.83 8.46 4.62
C LYS A 238 -15.97 7.74 5.97
N ARG A 239 -14.97 6.96 6.34
CA ARG A 239 -15.01 6.04 7.49
C ARG A 239 -13.67 5.85 8.19
N HIS A 240 -12.61 6.44 7.64
CA HIS A 240 -11.26 6.48 8.20
C HIS A 240 -10.90 7.92 8.56
N PRO A 241 -9.97 8.16 9.49
CA PRO A 241 -9.72 9.49 10.04
C PRO A 241 -9.13 10.48 9.01
N THR A 242 -9.10 11.75 9.40
CA THR A 242 -8.31 12.79 8.74
C THR A 242 -7.17 13.22 9.67
N ILE A 243 -5.96 13.27 9.12
CA ILE A 243 -4.73 13.64 9.82
C ILE A 243 -4.24 14.94 9.19
N GLU A 244 -4.28 16.06 9.92
CA GLU A 244 -3.84 17.35 9.40
C GLU A 244 -2.30 17.46 9.37
N ASP A 245 -1.79 18.57 8.83
CA ASP A 245 -0.36 18.75 8.61
C ASP A 245 0.48 18.63 9.89
N ASN A 246 1.75 18.28 9.74
CA ASN A 246 2.76 18.28 10.81
C ASN A 246 2.42 17.38 12.00
N VAL A 247 1.48 16.44 11.83
CA VAL A 247 1.13 15.48 12.88
C VAL A 247 2.20 14.38 12.95
N THR A 248 2.55 13.98 14.16
CA THR A 248 3.41 12.80 14.41
C THR A 248 2.63 11.75 15.18
N ILE A 249 2.60 10.52 14.68
CA ILE A 249 1.90 9.40 15.28
C ILE A 249 2.91 8.31 15.66
N TYR A 250 3.11 8.11 16.95
CA TYR A 250 4.04 7.13 17.48
C TYR A 250 3.48 5.70 17.48
N SER A 251 4.38 4.76 17.73
CA SER A 251 4.19 3.33 17.49
C SER A 251 2.90 2.75 18.10
N SER A 252 2.24 1.88 17.33
CA SER A 252 1.06 1.12 17.75
C SER A 252 -0.16 1.96 18.14
N ALA A 253 -0.20 3.25 17.80
CA ALA A 253 -1.41 4.05 18.00
C ALA A 253 -2.52 3.63 17.00
N SER A 254 -3.76 3.58 17.47
CA SER A 254 -4.94 3.31 16.66
C SER A 254 -5.86 4.53 16.64
N ILE A 255 -6.15 5.05 15.45
CA ILE A 255 -7.01 6.22 15.24
C ILE A 255 -8.14 5.78 14.31
N LEU A 256 -9.36 5.80 14.83
CA LEU A 256 -10.51 5.17 14.17
C LEU A 256 -11.66 6.15 13.95
N GLY A 257 -12.35 5.99 12.81
CA GLY A 257 -13.61 6.67 12.51
C GLY A 257 -13.49 7.80 11.49
N GLY A 258 -14.52 7.93 10.63
CA GLY A 258 -14.56 8.90 9.53
C GLY A 258 -14.57 10.36 9.97
N GLU A 259 -15.18 10.62 11.13
CA GLU A 259 -15.31 11.96 11.72
C GLU A 259 -14.13 12.33 12.65
N THR A 260 -13.21 11.38 12.89
CA THR A 260 -12.06 11.61 13.76
C THR A 260 -11.01 12.44 13.01
N VAL A 261 -10.75 13.65 13.49
CA VAL A 261 -9.74 14.56 12.95
C VAL A 261 -8.61 14.73 13.95
N ILE A 262 -7.37 14.51 13.52
CA ILE A 262 -6.18 14.84 14.32
C ILE A 262 -5.64 16.18 13.84
N GLY A 263 -5.82 17.21 14.68
CA GLY A 263 -5.51 18.58 14.34
C GLY A 263 -4.02 18.83 14.11
N LYS A 264 -3.71 19.84 13.30
CA LYS A 264 -2.38 20.21 12.84
C LYS A 264 -1.35 20.31 13.97
N GLY A 265 -0.16 19.75 13.73
CA GLY A 265 0.96 19.81 14.68
C GLY A 265 0.76 18.98 15.95
N SER A 266 -0.27 18.13 16.00
CA SER A 266 -0.49 17.25 17.16
C SER A 266 0.51 16.10 17.19
N VAL A 267 0.77 15.61 18.39
CA VAL A 267 1.63 14.46 18.65
C VAL A 267 0.82 13.38 19.35
N ILE A 268 0.66 12.24 18.69
CA ILE A 268 -0.05 11.08 19.23
C ILE A 268 0.96 10.09 19.80
N GLY A 269 0.95 9.92 21.12
CA GLY A 269 1.82 8.98 21.82
C GLY A 269 1.56 7.52 21.44
N GLY A 270 2.56 6.67 21.64
CA GLY A 270 2.47 5.26 21.28
C GLY A 270 1.39 4.52 22.08
N ASN A 271 0.80 3.50 21.48
CA ASN A 271 -0.33 2.72 22.00
C ASN A 271 -1.61 3.53 22.30
N ALA A 272 -1.71 4.80 21.88
CA ALA A 272 -2.92 5.58 22.04
C ALA A 272 -4.08 4.96 21.23
N PHE A 273 -5.28 4.93 21.80
CA PHE A 273 -6.50 4.48 21.12
C PHE A 273 -7.48 5.65 21.01
N ILE A 274 -7.63 6.20 19.81
CA ILE A 274 -8.35 7.45 19.54
C ILE A 274 -9.57 7.16 18.67
N THR A 275 -10.73 7.62 19.15
CA THR A 275 -12.03 7.48 18.48
C THR A 275 -12.81 8.80 18.41
N SER A 276 -12.15 9.91 18.77
CA SER A 276 -12.70 11.26 18.73
C SER A 276 -11.60 12.26 18.39
N SER A 277 -11.98 13.39 17.81
CA SER A 277 -11.05 14.38 17.29
C SER A 277 -10.13 14.99 18.35
N VAL A 278 -8.91 15.31 17.94
CA VAL A 278 -7.87 15.93 18.76
C VAL A 278 -7.61 17.34 18.23
N ALA A 279 -7.67 18.35 19.08
CA ALA A 279 -7.45 19.74 18.69
C ALA A 279 -5.99 19.99 18.23
N PRO A 280 -5.74 20.99 17.36
CA PRO A 280 -4.39 21.33 16.89
C PRO A 280 -3.38 21.58 18.02
N GLY A 281 -2.12 21.21 17.78
CA GLY A 281 -1.01 21.39 18.73
C GLY A 281 -1.09 20.55 20.00
N THR A 282 -1.98 19.55 20.04
CA THR A 282 -2.19 18.71 21.24
C THR A 282 -1.16 17.59 21.30
N ARG A 283 -0.65 17.31 22.50
CA ARG A 283 0.13 16.10 22.77
C ARG A 283 -0.72 15.09 23.54
N VAL A 284 -1.01 13.96 22.92
CA VAL A 284 -1.73 12.84 23.53
C VAL A 284 -0.73 11.87 24.13
N SER A 285 -0.87 11.55 25.41
CA SER A 285 -0.06 10.56 26.13
C SER A 285 -0.95 9.50 26.77
N VAL A 286 -0.50 8.25 26.75
CA VAL A 286 -1.15 7.15 27.48
C VAL A 286 -0.61 7.12 28.91
N SER A 287 -1.48 6.87 29.89
CA SER A 287 -1.07 6.68 31.29
C SER A 287 -0.09 5.51 31.40
N SER A 288 0.88 5.62 32.31
CA SER A 288 1.81 4.52 32.58
C SER A 288 1.02 3.28 33.01
N PRO A 289 1.27 2.11 32.39
CA PRO A 289 0.60 0.88 32.81
C PRO A 289 1.04 0.50 34.23
N GLU A 290 0.13 -0.06 35.02
CA GLU A 290 0.48 -0.66 36.30
C GLU A 290 1.32 -1.92 36.06
N LEU A 291 2.58 -1.90 36.49
CA LEU A 291 3.50 -3.01 36.33
C LEU A 291 3.43 -3.95 37.54
N THR A 292 3.20 -5.23 37.29
CA THR A 292 3.30 -6.27 38.33
C THR A 292 4.66 -6.96 38.24
N PHE A 293 5.45 -6.87 39.31
CA PHE A 293 6.73 -7.56 39.43
C PHE A 293 6.59 -8.76 40.34
N THR A 294 6.99 -9.95 39.87
CA THR A 294 7.08 -11.17 40.71
C THR A 294 8.52 -11.65 40.69
N GLU A 295 9.16 -11.70 41.85
CA GLU A 295 10.49 -12.27 41.98
C GLU A 295 10.42 -13.80 41.83
N LYS A 296 11.32 -14.38 41.04
CA LYS A 296 11.52 -15.83 41.03
C LYS A 296 12.04 -16.23 42.41
N ARG A 297 11.30 -17.06 43.16
CA ARG A 297 11.87 -17.76 44.31
C ARG A 297 13.06 -18.60 43.81
N GLU A 298 14.24 -18.40 44.39
CA GLU A 298 15.33 -19.35 44.22
C GLU A 298 14.85 -20.71 44.72
N LYS A 299 14.77 -21.70 43.81
CA LYS A 299 14.62 -23.10 44.22
C LYS A 299 15.89 -23.47 44.98
N LYS A 300 15.77 -23.74 46.28
CA LYS A 300 16.88 -24.32 47.03
C LYS A 300 17.13 -25.74 46.48
N PRO A 301 18.38 -26.22 46.42
CA PRO A 301 18.66 -27.62 46.10
C PRO A 301 18.01 -28.50 47.18
N GLY A 302 16.82 -29.02 46.91
CA GLY A 302 15.98 -29.74 47.87
C GLY A 302 14.50 -29.85 47.46
N ASP A 303 13.97 -28.85 46.75
CA ASP A 303 12.54 -28.80 46.35
C ASP A 303 12.22 -29.63 45.08
N LEU A 304 12.93 -30.73 44.86
CA LEU A 304 12.71 -31.65 43.72
C LEU A 304 11.76 -32.82 44.05
N PHE A 305 11.25 -32.89 45.27
CA PHE A 305 10.31 -33.92 45.71
C PHE A 305 9.20 -33.28 46.54
N ASP A 306 8.29 -32.59 45.86
CA ASP A 306 6.87 -32.43 46.23
C ASP A 306 6.07 -32.06 44.98
#